data_AF-A0A7Z6ZU50-F1
#
_entry.id   AF-A0A7Z6ZU50-F1
#
_cell.length_a   1.000
_cell.length_b   1.000
_cell.length_c   1.000
_cell.angle_alpha   90.00
_cell.angle_beta   90.00
_cell.angle_gamma   90.00
#
_symmetry.space_group_name_H-M   'P 1'
#
loop_
_entity.id
_entity.type
_entity.pdbx_description
1 polymer ?
#
loop_
_entity_poly.entity_id
_entity_poly.type
_entity_poly.pdbx_seq_one_letter_code
_entity_poly.pdbx_strand_id
1 'polypeptide(L)'
;MFSPSFDAICEFIVNSQHNSQINSQLAQALYIMDNTEIKKELAKRGFDYSMLATALQKSPSLVSKVAARKARSQVVAQAIAKALGKSIEDVFPDVDAYHLPALNAELKEQKQAELNALLNSLDT
;
A
#
# COMPACT_ATOMS: atom_id res chain seq x y z
N MET A 1 -9.74 43.83 32.40
CA MET A 1 -10.43 42.54 32.16
C MET A 1 -10.96 42.58 30.73
N PHE A 2 -10.29 41.93 29.78
CA PHE A 2 -10.76 41.87 28.40
C PHE A 2 -11.55 40.57 28.23
N SER A 3 -12.87 40.69 28.27
CA SER A 3 -13.76 39.59 27.91
C SER A 3 -13.76 39.47 26.38
N PRO A 4 -13.41 38.31 25.79
CA PRO A 4 -13.57 38.13 24.36
C PRO A 4 -15.06 38.29 23.99
N SER A 5 -15.36 38.98 22.89
CA SER A 5 -16.74 39.13 22.42
C SER A 5 -17.31 37.76 22.05
N PHE A 6 -18.64 37.63 22.16
CA PHE A 6 -19.36 36.41 21.81
C PHE A 6 -19.01 35.94 20.38
N ASP A 7 -18.82 36.88 19.45
CA ASP A 7 -18.39 36.62 18.08
C ASP A 7 -17.03 35.92 17.99
N ALA A 8 -16.05 36.33 18.80
CA ALA A 8 -14.71 35.73 18.82
C ALA A 8 -14.73 34.29 19.37
N ILE A 9 -15.65 34.00 20.31
CA ILE A 9 -15.84 32.66 20.85
C ILE A 9 -16.51 31.75 19.81
N CYS A 10 -17.52 32.26 19.10
CA CYS A 10 -18.18 31.53 18.02
C CYS A 10 -17.22 31.22 16.86
N GLU A 11 -16.41 32.17 16.44
CA GLU A 11 -15.42 31.97 15.37
C GLU A 11 -14.34 30.94 15.76
N PHE A 12 -13.87 30.95 17.00
CA PHE A 12 -12.92 29.95 17.51
C PHE A 12 -13.53 28.54 17.56
N ILE A 13 -14.77 28.41 18.02
CA ILE A 13 -15.47 27.11 18.08
C ILE A 13 -15.71 26.56 16.67
N VAL A 14 -16.17 27.40 15.73
CA VAL A 14 -16.39 26.99 14.33
C VAL A 14 -15.08 26.61 13.65
N ASN A 15 -14.01 27.41 13.80
CA ASN A 15 -12.69 27.08 13.25
C ASN A 15 -12.11 25.79 13.86
N SER A 16 -12.33 25.53 15.14
CA SER A 16 -11.89 24.29 15.82
C SER A 16 -12.61 23.04 15.30
N GLN A 17 -13.93 23.12 15.09
CA GLN A 17 -14.72 22.04 14.50
C GLN A 17 -14.32 21.76 13.05
N HIS A 18 -14.10 22.81 12.25
CA HIS A 18 -13.65 22.69 10.85
C HIS A 18 -12.27 22.02 10.76
N ASN A 19 -11.33 22.40 11.63
CA ASN A 19 -9.99 21.81 11.65
C ASN A 19 -10.01 20.32 12.04
N SER A 20 -10.92 19.90 12.92
CA SER A 20 -11.09 18.48 13.28
C SER A 20 -11.60 17.64 12.11
N GLN A 21 -12.57 18.14 11.34
CA GLN A 21 -13.07 17.46 10.14
C GLN A 21 -12.01 17.35 9.04
N ILE A 22 -11.24 18.42 8.81
CA ILE A 22 -10.16 18.43 7.81
C ILE A 22 -9.10 17.38 8.16
N ASN A 23 -8.67 17.31 9.42
CA ASN A 23 -7.67 16.32 9.84
C ASN A 23 -8.19 14.87 9.74
N SER A 24 -9.48 14.63 10.00
CA SER A 24 -10.09 13.30 9.82
C SER A 24 -10.18 12.88 8.34
N GLN A 25 -10.45 13.82 7.43
CA GLN A 25 -10.50 13.55 5.98
C GLN A 25 -9.10 13.35 5.40
N LEU A 26 -8.12 14.14 5.84
CA LEU A 26 -6.71 13.97 5.44
C LEU A 26 -6.13 12.65 5.95
N ALA A 27 -6.49 12.20 7.16
CA ALA A 27 -6.07 10.91 7.68
C ALA A 27 -6.66 9.72 6.90
N GLN A 28 -7.83 9.89 6.26
CA GLN A 28 -8.41 8.88 5.37
C GLN A 28 -7.77 8.89 3.97
N ALA A 29 -7.40 10.06 3.45
CA ALA A 29 -6.73 10.19 2.15
C ALA A 29 -5.23 9.84 2.17
N LEU A 30 -4.57 9.95 3.32
CA LEU A 30 -3.15 9.62 3.52
C LEU A 30 -2.95 8.35 4.36
N TYR A 31 -3.98 7.51 4.50
CA TYR A 31 -3.89 6.27 5.28
C TYR A 31 -3.00 5.23 4.58
N ILE A 32 -1.69 5.39 4.76
CA ILE A 32 -0.73 4.37 4.38
C ILE A 32 -0.83 3.26 5.42
N MET A 33 -1.42 2.14 5.02
CA MET A 33 -1.67 1.01 5.91
C MET A 33 -0.32 0.38 6.31
N ASP A 34 0.12 0.58 7.55
CA ASP A 34 1.39 0.04 8.04
C ASP A 34 1.31 -1.47 8.29
N ASN A 35 2.45 -2.15 8.38
CA ASN A 35 2.56 -3.60 8.58
C ASN A 35 1.73 -4.09 9.79
N THR A 36 1.71 -3.30 10.86
CA THR A 36 0.95 -3.57 12.07
C THR A 36 -0.56 -3.55 11.81
N GLU A 37 -1.04 -2.62 10.98
CA GLU A 37 -2.45 -2.54 10.61
C GLU A 37 -2.85 -3.62 9.61
N ILE A 38 -1.97 -3.97 8.66
CA ILE A 38 -2.16 -5.15 7.81
C ILE A 38 -2.34 -6.40 8.69
N LYS A 39 -1.48 -6.57 9.70
CA LYS A 39 -1.56 -7.71 10.62
C LYS A 39 -2.85 -7.71 11.43
N LYS A 40 -3.30 -6.54 11.94
CA LYS A 40 -4.56 -6.42 12.69
C LYS A 40 -5.77 -6.75 11.81
N GLU A 41 -5.82 -6.21 10.60
CA GLU A 41 -6.94 -6.46 9.67
C GLU A 41 -6.99 -7.91 9.20
N LEU A 42 -5.84 -8.54 8.97
CA LEU A 42 -5.78 -9.98 8.71
C LEU A 42 -6.25 -10.79 9.92
N ALA A 43 -5.79 -10.44 11.12
CA ALA A 43 -6.19 -11.14 12.35
C ALA A 43 -7.70 -11.01 12.63
N LYS A 44 -8.31 -9.85 12.35
CA LYS A 44 -9.78 -9.66 12.42
C LYS A 44 -10.54 -10.65 11.54
N ARG A 45 -9.94 -11.07 10.43
CA ARG A 45 -10.50 -12.04 9.48
C ARG A 45 -10.10 -13.49 9.79
N GLY A 46 -9.30 -13.71 10.83
CA GLY A 46 -8.79 -15.04 11.20
C GLY A 46 -7.62 -15.52 10.33
N PHE A 47 -6.93 -14.62 9.64
CA PHE A 47 -5.74 -14.94 8.85
C PHE A 47 -4.47 -14.44 9.52
N ASP A 48 -3.38 -15.18 9.37
CA ASP A 48 -2.04 -14.74 9.75
C ASP A 48 -1.04 -14.82 8.58
N TYR A 49 0.15 -14.24 8.77
CA TYR A 49 1.19 -14.25 7.74
C TYR A 49 1.73 -15.65 7.43
N SER A 50 1.68 -16.58 8.38
CA SER A 50 2.12 -17.96 8.18
C SER A 50 1.11 -18.73 7.31
N MET A 51 -0.19 -18.53 7.52
CA MET A 51 -1.27 -19.10 6.70
C MET A 51 -1.17 -18.59 5.26
N LEU A 52 -0.98 -17.27 5.08
CA LEU A 52 -0.74 -16.68 3.76
C LEU A 52 0.52 -17.25 3.10
N ALA A 53 1.62 -17.35 3.85
CA ALA A 53 2.88 -17.89 3.34
C ALA A 53 2.75 -19.35 2.89
N THR A 54 2.11 -20.19 3.71
CA THR A 54 1.82 -21.60 3.39
C THR A 54 0.94 -21.72 2.16
N ALA A 55 -0.14 -20.92 2.06
CA ALA A 55 -1.03 -20.92 0.90
C ALA A 55 -0.31 -20.51 -0.40
N LEU A 56 0.69 -19.62 -0.31
CA LEU A 56 1.48 -19.15 -1.45
C LEU A 56 2.72 -19.99 -1.73
N GLN A 57 3.02 -21.00 -0.90
CA GLN A 57 4.29 -21.73 -0.92
C GLN A 57 5.52 -20.80 -0.88
N LYS A 58 5.42 -19.72 -0.10
CA LYS A 58 6.51 -18.74 0.10
C LYS A 58 6.95 -18.72 1.56
N SER A 59 8.09 -18.10 1.82
CA SER A 59 8.57 -17.94 3.19
C SER A 59 7.73 -16.88 3.93
N PRO A 60 7.36 -17.10 5.21
CA PRO A 60 6.70 -16.09 6.05
C PRO A 60 7.53 -14.80 6.15
N SER A 61 8.87 -14.93 6.11
CA SER A 61 9.79 -13.81 6.06
C SER A 61 9.58 -12.92 4.83
N LEU A 62 9.27 -13.50 3.67
CA LEU A 62 8.95 -12.71 2.48
C LEU A 62 7.65 -11.93 2.66
N VAL A 63 6.61 -12.57 3.22
CA VAL A 63 5.32 -11.91 3.53
C VAL A 63 5.51 -10.73 4.48
N SER A 64 6.28 -10.92 5.55
CA SER A 64 6.61 -9.86 6.49
C SER A 64 7.38 -8.70 5.81
N LYS A 65 8.37 -9.01 4.96
CA LYS A 65 9.12 -7.99 4.20
C LYS A 65 8.24 -7.23 3.21
N VAL A 66 7.30 -7.88 2.55
CA VAL A 66 6.37 -7.25 1.61
C VAL A 66 5.40 -6.34 2.34
N ALA A 67 4.80 -6.82 3.44
CA ALA A 67 3.94 -6.01 4.29
C ALA A 67 4.69 -4.81 4.92
N ALA A 68 6.00 -4.94 5.17
CA ALA A 68 6.87 -3.86 5.62
C ALA A 68 7.44 -2.99 4.47
N ARG A 69 6.97 -3.15 3.22
CA ARG A 69 7.47 -2.45 2.02
C ARG A 69 8.97 -2.63 1.73
N LYS A 70 9.65 -3.59 2.36
CA LYS A 70 11.08 -3.90 2.17
C LYS A 70 11.35 -4.84 1.00
N ALA A 71 10.32 -5.55 0.53
CA ALA A 71 10.42 -6.44 -0.63
C ALA A 71 9.29 -6.15 -1.62
N ARG A 72 9.63 -6.22 -2.92
CA ARG A 72 8.71 -5.98 -4.03
C ARG A 72 8.27 -7.31 -4.64
N SER A 73 7.31 -7.99 -4.01
CA SER A 73 6.71 -9.23 -4.54
C SER A 73 5.22 -9.03 -4.79
N GLN A 74 4.86 -8.89 -6.07
CA GLN A 74 3.49 -8.63 -6.50
C GLN A 74 2.54 -9.76 -6.11
N VAL A 75 2.98 -11.03 -6.20
CA VAL A 75 2.18 -12.21 -5.83
C VAL A 75 1.76 -12.15 -4.36
N VAL A 76 2.69 -11.81 -3.48
CA VAL A 76 2.43 -11.70 -2.03
C VAL A 76 1.58 -10.47 -1.73
N ALA A 77 1.86 -9.33 -2.35
CA ALA A 77 1.04 -8.12 -2.19
C ALA A 77 -0.41 -8.34 -2.63
N GLN A 78 -0.62 -9.01 -3.76
CA GLN A 78 -1.94 -9.43 -4.24
C GLN A 78 -2.66 -10.32 -3.24
N ALA A 79 -1.95 -11.30 -2.66
CA ALA A 79 -2.56 -12.21 -1.70
C ALA A 79 -2.97 -11.49 -0.41
N ILE A 80 -2.14 -10.57 0.09
CA ILE A 80 -2.47 -9.72 1.25
C ILE A 80 -3.70 -8.86 0.91
N ALA A 81 -3.71 -8.19 -0.24
CA ALA A 81 -4.84 -7.35 -0.67
C ALA A 81 -6.13 -8.16 -0.80
N LYS A 82 -6.07 -9.36 -1.41
CA LYS A 82 -7.20 -10.29 -1.49
C LYS A 82 -7.70 -10.76 -0.12
N ALA A 83 -6.80 -11.12 0.79
CA ALA A 83 -7.18 -11.52 2.15
C ALA A 83 -7.85 -10.36 2.90
N LEU A 84 -7.41 -9.13 2.65
CA LEU A 84 -8.02 -7.90 3.15
C LEU A 84 -9.27 -7.44 2.38
N GLY A 85 -9.60 -8.07 1.25
CA GLY A 85 -10.71 -7.65 0.39
C GLY A 85 -10.58 -6.22 -0.13
N LYS A 86 -9.35 -5.73 -0.31
CA LYS A 86 -9.03 -4.40 -0.81
C LYS A 86 -8.19 -4.51 -2.09
N SER A 87 -8.07 -3.41 -2.83
CA SER A 87 -7.13 -3.35 -3.95
C SER A 87 -5.70 -3.25 -3.44
N ILE A 88 -4.72 -3.68 -4.26
CA ILE A 88 -3.30 -3.52 -3.91
C ILE A 88 -2.95 -2.05 -3.74
N GLU A 89 -3.55 -1.18 -4.55
CA GLU A 89 -3.36 0.27 -4.51
C GLU A 89 -3.80 0.88 -3.17
N ASP A 90 -4.88 0.36 -2.59
CA ASP A 90 -5.38 0.82 -1.27
C ASP A 90 -4.48 0.37 -0.11
N VAL A 91 -3.84 -0.79 -0.25
CA VAL A 91 -2.98 -1.37 0.81
C VAL A 91 -1.52 -0.90 0.66
N PHE A 92 -1.06 -0.75 -0.58
CA PHE A 92 0.29 -0.38 -0.97
C PHE A 92 0.26 0.75 -2.02
N PRO A 93 -0.15 1.97 -1.63
CA PRO A 93 -0.15 3.11 -2.54
C PRO A 93 1.26 3.53 -2.96
N ASP A 94 2.26 3.32 -2.10
CA ASP A 94 3.65 3.77 -2.32
C ASP A 94 4.47 2.90 -3.29
N VAL A 95 3.89 1.84 -3.85
CA VAL A 95 4.63 0.87 -4.67
C VAL A 95 4.11 0.88 -6.10
N ASP A 96 4.58 1.86 -6.88
CA ASP A 96 4.25 2.02 -8.32
C ASP A 96 4.46 0.73 -9.12
N ALA A 97 5.44 -0.09 -8.73
CA ALA A 97 5.73 -1.37 -9.36
C ALA A 97 4.56 -2.37 -9.32
N TYR A 98 3.58 -2.18 -8.43
CA TYR A 98 2.36 -3.00 -8.37
C TYR A 98 1.20 -2.41 -9.16
N HIS A 99 1.29 -1.14 -9.55
CA HIS A 99 0.28 -0.40 -10.30
C HIS A 99 0.48 -0.59 -11.81
N LEU A 100 1.67 -1.04 -12.21
CA LEU A 100 1.94 -1.43 -13.60
C LEU A 100 1.18 -2.73 -13.93
N PRO A 101 0.39 -2.76 -15.02
CA PRO A 101 -0.23 -3.98 -15.49
C PRO A 101 0.86 -5.01 -15.76
N ALA A 102 0.61 -6.26 -15.37
CA ALA A 102 1.52 -7.36 -15.67
C ALA A 102 1.83 -7.33 -17.18
N LEU A 103 3.10 -7.15 -17.54
CA LEU A 103 3.52 -7.24 -18.93
C LEU A 103 2.99 -8.56 -19.49
N ASN A 104 2.13 -8.48 -20.51
CA ASN A 104 1.62 -9.65 -21.23
C ASN A 104 2.81 -10.54 -21.62
N ALA A 105 2.61 -11.86 -21.58
CA ALA A 105 3.68 -12.83 -21.85
C ALA A 105 4.41 -12.54 -23.17
N GLU A 106 3.67 -12.15 -24.22
CA GLU A 106 4.23 -11.71 -25.52
C GLU A 106 5.13 -10.47 -25.40
N LEU A 107 4.72 -9.46 -24.64
CA LEU A 107 5.48 -8.23 -24.43
C LEU A 107 6.76 -8.51 -23.63
N LYS A 108 6.71 -9.46 -22.70
CA LYS A 108 7.88 -9.92 -21.95
C LYS A 108 8.88 -10.64 -22.85
N GLU A 109 8.41 -11.51 -23.75
CA GLU A 109 9.28 -12.19 -24.73
C GLU A 109 9.93 -11.20 -25.70
N GLN A 110 9.16 -10.24 -26.23
CA GLN A 110 9.70 -9.19 -27.10
C GLN A 110 10.78 -8.36 -26.40
N LYS A 111 10.51 -7.94 -25.16
CA LYS A 111 11.50 -7.21 -24.33
C LYS A 111 12.73 -8.06 -24.02
N GLN A 112 12.57 -9.36 -23.80
CA GLN A 112 13.69 -10.27 -23.55
C GLN A 112 14.56 -10.45 -24.80
N ALA A 113 13.93 -10.55 -25.98
CA ALA A 113 14.64 -10.64 -27.25
C ALA A 113 15.40 -9.33 -27.56
N GLU A 114 14.77 -8.18 -27.34
CA GLU A 114 15.37 -6.84 -27.48
C GLU A 114 16.60 -6.69 -26.56
N LEU A 115 16.49 -7.12 -25.29
CA LEU A 115 17.59 -7.07 -24.33
C LEU A 115 18.76 -7.98 -24.74
N ASN A 116 18.47 -9.21 -25.18
CA ASN A 116 19.50 -10.13 -25.65
C ASN A 116 20.24 -9.60 -26.88
N ALA A 117 19.53 -8.92 -27.79
CA ALA A 117 20.15 -8.29 -28.97
C ALA A 117 21.05 -7.11 -28.58
N LEU A 118 20.62 -6.26 -27.65
CA LEU A 118 21.43 -5.16 -27.13
C LEU A 118 22.69 -5.64 -26.41
N LEU A 119 22.59 -6.66 -25.56
CA LEU A 119 23.73 -7.20 -24.82
C LEU A 119 24.76 -7.85 -25.74
N ASN A 120 24.32 -8.66 -26.71
CA ASN A 120 25.22 -9.28 -27.68
C ASN A 120 25.88 -8.26 -28.63
N SER A 121 25.29 -7.08 -28.82
CA SER A 121 25.87 -6.01 -29.65
C SER A 121 26.97 -5.19 -28.96
N LEU A 122 27.16 -5.36 -27.65
CA LEU A 122 28.19 -4.67 -26.86
C LEU A 122 29.49 -5.48 -26.69
N ASP A 123 29.51 -6.73 -27.14
CA ASP A 123 30.64 -7.66 -27.03
C ASP A 123 31.51 -7.74 -28.33
N THR A 124 31.41 -6.76 -29.24
CA THR A 124 32.27 -6.69 -30.46
C THR A 124 33.00 -5.35 -30.57
#